data_AF-A0AAW0Z8W6-F1
#
_entry.id   AF-A0AAW0Z8W6-F1
#
_cell.length_a   1.000
_cell.length_b   1.000
_cell.length_c   1.000
_cell.angle_alpha   90.00
_cell.angle_beta   90.00
_cell.angle_gamma   90.00
#
_symmetry.space_group_name_H-M   'P 1'
#
loop_
_entity.id
_entity.type
_entity.pdbx_description
1 polymer ?
#
loop_
_entity_poly.entity_id
_entity_poly.type
_entity_poly.pdbx_seq_one_letter_code
_entity_poly.pdbx_strand_id
1 'polypeptide(L)'
;MRFTAIGLSFLFHLTLIGGSTGSEVSCSSRLTTPRGVIQTPNFPRAFPVPIKCRWVIDVSDISASNSSIVVYLTQVYVYKGLRFTEYAYYESESMNFGATLIKEITEGNVFEYKLFRTFRPFLVIEFELDQLEGNHVRVLNDLLDVYGFNITYQMTEDVPNPDSCSVQRCSYTGNCFMSGDYE
;
A
#
# COMPACT_ATOMS: atom_id res chain seq x y z
N MET A 1 63.82 -31.38 22.13
CA MET A 1 62.57 -30.63 21.92
C MET A 1 62.72 -29.21 22.46
N ARG A 2 62.98 -28.24 21.58
CA ARG A 2 62.71 -26.80 21.79
C ARG A 2 62.51 -26.18 20.40
N PHE A 3 61.30 -25.75 20.11
CA PHE A 3 60.94 -24.96 18.94
C PHE A 3 60.65 -23.54 19.41
N THR A 4 61.32 -22.55 18.84
CA THR A 4 60.85 -21.16 18.83
C THR A 4 61.45 -20.49 17.61
N ALA A 5 60.63 -20.24 16.60
CA ALA A 5 60.93 -19.39 15.45
C ALA A 5 59.86 -18.29 15.37
N ILE A 6 60.26 -17.11 15.85
CA ILE A 6 60.07 -15.74 15.34
C ILE A 6 58.88 -15.53 14.39
N GLY A 7 57.95 -14.66 14.81
CA GLY A 7 56.78 -14.24 14.05
C GLY A 7 57.05 -13.20 12.96
N LEU A 8 56.02 -12.96 12.15
CA LEU A 8 55.83 -11.77 11.31
C LEU A 8 54.33 -11.52 11.17
N SER A 9 53.87 -10.41 11.74
CA SER A 9 52.51 -9.89 11.66
C SER A 9 52.31 -9.21 10.29
N PHE A 10 51.35 -9.70 9.51
CA PHE A 10 50.77 -8.97 8.38
C PHE A 10 49.30 -8.74 8.67
N LEU A 11 48.99 -7.58 9.27
CA LEU A 11 47.62 -7.10 9.40
C LEU A 11 47.19 -6.49 8.06
N PHE A 12 46.36 -7.23 7.32
CA PHE A 12 45.73 -6.77 6.09
C PHE A 12 44.59 -5.81 6.49
N HIS A 13 44.78 -4.50 6.27
CA HIS A 13 43.71 -3.52 6.46
C HIS A 13 42.66 -3.69 5.35
N LEU A 14 41.55 -4.38 5.68
CA LEU A 14 40.33 -4.33 4.87
C LEU A 14 39.70 -2.95 5.04
N THR A 15 39.89 -2.07 4.06
CA THR A 15 39.08 -0.84 3.95
C THR A 15 37.66 -1.24 3.54
N LEU A 16 36.71 -1.12 4.48
CA LEU A 16 35.29 -1.22 4.20
C LEU A 16 34.89 -0.06 3.27
N ILE A 17 34.60 -0.40 2.01
CA ILE A 17 33.93 0.52 1.09
C ILE A 17 32.49 0.65 1.59
N GLY A 18 32.17 1.79 2.18
CA GLY A 18 30.80 2.16 2.54
C GLY A 18 29.98 2.34 1.27
N GLY A 19 29.33 1.27 0.83
CA GLY A 19 28.25 1.33 -0.14
C GLY A 19 27.10 2.13 0.47
N SER A 20 26.69 3.20 -0.21
CA SER A 20 25.49 3.96 0.10
C SER A 20 24.31 3.02 0.12
N THR A 21 23.79 2.69 1.30
CA THR A 21 22.49 2.03 1.43
C THR A 21 21.45 3.03 0.95
N GLY A 22 21.06 2.94 -0.31
CA GLY A 22 19.75 3.41 -0.74
C GLY A 22 18.76 2.74 0.19
N SER A 23 18.10 3.53 1.03
CA SER A 23 17.05 3.03 1.91
C SER A 23 15.93 2.50 1.03
N GLU A 24 15.91 1.19 0.77
CA GLU A 24 14.75 0.52 0.22
C GLU A 24 13.59 0.81 1.16
N VAL A 25 12.67 1.66 0.73
CA VAL A 25 11.45 1.94 1.49
C VAL A 25 10.59 0.69 1.37
N SER A 26 10.65 -0.17 2.39
CA SER A 26 9.75 -1.33 2.47
C SER A 26 8.33 -0.83 2.72
N CYS A 27 7.50 -0.90 1.69
CA CYS A 27 6.07 -0.56 1.75
C CYS A 27 5.17 -1.80 1.70
N SER A 28 5.74 -3.01 1.64
CA SER A 28 4.97 -4.24 1.55
C SER A 28 4.67 -4.82 2.94
N SER A 29 3.44 -5.28 3.16
CA SER A 29 3.05 -5.87 4.46
C SER A 29 1.86 -6.82 4.33
N ARG A 30 1.77 -7.80 5.23
CA ARG A 30 0.57 -8.60 5.47
C ARG A 30 -0.20 -8.00 6.65
N LEU A 31 -1.50 -7.79 6.46
CA LEU A 31 -2.39 -7.05 7.36
C LEU A 31 -3.51 -7.99 7.84
N THR A 32 -3.53 -8.27 9.13
CA THR A 32 -4.52 -9.14 9.79
C THR A 32 -5.41 -8.39 10.78
N THR A 33 -5.15 -7.10 10.99
CA THR A 33 -5.94 -6.26 11.90
C THR A 33 -7.29 -5.91 11.28
N PRO A 34 -8.41 -5.88 12.05
CA PRO A 34 -9.75 -5.61 11.53
C PRO A 34 -9.94 -4.29 10.78
N ARG A 35 -9.10 -3.29 11.04
CA ARG A 35 -9.16 -1.98 10.38
C ARG A 35 -7.75 -1.43 10.23
N GLY A 36 -7.54 -0.61 9.22
CA GLY A 36 -6.26 0.09 9.07
C GLY A 36 -6.23 1.02 7.87
N VAL A 37 -5.08 1.67 7.72
CA VAL A 37 -4.81 2.61 6.63
C VAL A 37 -3.63 2.10 5.82
N ILE A 38 -3.73 2.24 4.50
CA ILE A 38 -2.67 1.92 3.55
C ILE A 38 -2.37 3.19 2.77
N GLN A 39 -1.10 3.60 2.78
CA GLN A 39 -0.66 4.82 2.13
C GLN A 39 0.65 4.60 1.40
N THR A 40 0.84 5.35 0.30
CA THR A 40 2.16 5.46 -0.32
C THR A 40 3.15 6.09 0.67
N PRO A 41 4.46 5.80 0.55
CA PRO A 41 5.46 6.48 1.35
C PRO A 41 5.32 8.01 1.26
N ASN A 42 5.59 8.71 2.35
CA ASN A 42 5.56 10.18 2.42
C ASN A 42 4.24 10.88 2.07
N PHE A 43 3.14 10.16 1.84
CA PHE A 43 1.84 10.76 1.51
C PHE A 43 1.52 11.96 2.44
N PRO A 44 1.08 13.12 1.92
CA PRO A 44 0.73 13.44 0.52
C PRO A 44 1.89 13.88 -0.37
N ARG A 45 3.15 13.80 0.09
CA ARG A 45 4.34 14.23 -0.67
C ARG A 45 4.83 13.14 -1.62
N ALA A 46 5.71 13.54 -2.54
CA ALA A 46 6.40 12.64 -3.45
C ALA A 46 7.11 11.48 -2.72
N PHE A 47 7.09 10.31 -3.35
CA PHE A 47 7.76 9.08 -2.90
C PHE A 47 8.85 8.65 -3.88
N PRO A 48 9.84 7.86 -3.44
CA PRO A 48 10.87 7.33 -4.32
C PRO A 48 10.26 6.45 -5.42
N VAL A 49 10.79 6.56 -6.63
CA VAL A 49 10.46 5.72 -7.79
C VAL A 49 11.77 5.23 -8.44
N PRO A 50 11.80 4.03 -9.06
CA PRO A 50 10.69 3.09 -9.24
C PRO A 50 10.24 2.50 -7.88
N ILE A 51 8.93 2.31 -7.72
CA ILE A 51 8.32 1.76 -6.51
C ILE A 51 7.52 0.51 -6.84
N LYS A 52 7.59 -0.48 -5.94
CA LYS A 52 6.78 -1.69 -5.98
C LYS A 52 6.33 -2.06 -4.57
N CYS A 53 5.06 -1.84 -4.28
CA CYS A 53 4.45 -2.15 -3.00
C CYS A 53 3.40 -3.23 -3.14
N ARG A 54 3.30 -4.08 -2.11
CA ARG A 54 2.24 -5.07 -1.99
C ARG A 54 1.71 -5.15 -0.57
N TRP A 55 0.41 -4.90 -0.42
CA TRP A 55 -0.31 -5.12 0.82
C TRP A 55 -1.24 -6.32 0.67
N VAL A 56 -1.17 -7.27 1.61
CA VAL A 56 -2.03 -8.45 1.64
C VAL A 56 -2.93 -8.33 2.85
N ILE A 57 -4.22 -8.06 2.64
CA ILE A 57 -5.22 -8.12 3.71
C ILE A 57 -5.70 -9.57 3.82
N ASP A 58 -5.50 -10.14 4.99
CA ASP A 58 -5.78 -11.54 5.30
C ASP A 58 -6.84 -11.65 6.39
N VAL A 59 -7.99 -12.22 6.04
CA VAL A 59 -9.09 -12.50 6.96
C VAL A 59 -9.35 -13.99 7.14
N SER A 60 -8.42 -14.85 6.70
CA SER A 60 -8.61 -16.30 6.73
C SER A 60 -8.73 -16.88 8.14
N ASP A 61 -8.13 -16.22 9.13
CA ASP A 61 -8.22 -16.59 10.55
C ASP A 61 -9.47 -16.01 11.25
N ILE A 62 -10.29 -15.20 10.57
CA ILE A 62 -11.49 -14.61 11.16
C ILE A 62 -12.62 -15.64 11.11
N SER A 63 -13.01 -16.13 12.30
CA SER A 63 -14.02 -17.20 12.49
C SER A 63 -15.44 -16.88 12.00
N ALA A 64 -15.71 -15.67 11.54
CA ALA A 64 -17.01 -15.22 11.11
C ALA A 64 -17.31 -15.61 9.67
N SER A 65 -18.38 -16.38 9.46
CA SER A 65 -18.76 -16.91 8.15
C SER A 65 -19.20 -15.86 7.12
N ASN A 66 -19.54 -14.64 7.56
CA ASN A 66 -20.03 -13.55 6.70
C ASN A 66 -19.13 -12.32 6.70
N SER A 67 -17.92 -12.42 7.22
CA SER A 67 -16.96 -11.32 7.20
C SER A 67 -16.55 -10.97 5.78
N SER A 68 -16.29 -9.69 5.57
CA SER A 68 -15.93 -9.12 4.29
C SER A 68 -14.85 -8.06 4.45
N ILE A 69 -14.07 -7.85 3.39
CA ILE A 69 -13.09 -6.78 3.30
C ILE A 69 -13.72 -5.64 2.53
N VAL A 70 -13.80 -4.48 3.15
CA VAL A 70 -14.22 -3.22 2.56
C VAL A 70 -13.01 -2.33 2.40
N VAL A 71 -12.82 -1.75 1.23
CA VAL A 71 -11.79 -0.74 0.98
C VAL A 71 -12.48 0.57 0.61
N TYR A 72 -12.18 1.60 1.38
CA TYR A 72 -12.61 2.97 1.17
C TYR A 72 -11.48 3.75 0.48
N LEU A 73 -11.76 4.25 -0.72
CA LEU A 73 -10.85 5.04 -1.54
C LEU A 73 -10.92 6.51 -1.09
N THR A 74 -10.52 6.74 0.16
CA THR A 74 -10.62 8.04 0.86
C THR A 74 -9.83 9.12 0.14
N GLN A 75 -8.57 8.84 -0.22
CA GLN A 75 -7.66 9.79 -0.86
C GLN A 75 -6.84 9.08 -1.94
N VAL A 76 -7.22 9.19 -3.21
CA VAL A 76 -6.48 8.61 -4.34
C VAL A 76 -6.16 9.69 -5.34
N TYR A 77 -4.87 9.96 -5.54
CA TYR A 77 -4.37 10.96 -6.48
C TYR A 77 -3.56 10.33 -7.62
N VAL A 78 -3.11 9.10 -7.46
CA VAL A 78 -2.48 8.33 -8.54
C VAL A 78 -3.53 7.66 -9.41
N TYR A 79 -3.38 7.76 -10.74
CA TYR A 79 -4.31 7.16 -11.69
C TYR A 79 -3.69 6.03 -12.52
N LYS A 80 -2.51 5.53 -12.12
CA LYS A 80 -1.86 4.36 -12.71
C LYS A 80 -1.21 3.50 -11.63
N GLY A 81 -1.04 2.22 -11.93
CA GLY A 81 -0.23 1.31 -11.12
C GLY A 81 -0.91 0.74 -9.87
N LEU A 82 -2.09 1.24 -9.48
CA LEU A 82 -2.83 0.77 -8.31
C LEU A 82 -3.90 -0.26 -8.70
N ARG A 83 -3.73 -1.50 -8.20
CA ARG A 83 -4.58 -2.66 -8.52
C ARG A 83 -5.07 -3.37 -7.26
N PHE A 84 -6.27 -3.91 -7.32
CA PHE A 84 -6.94 -4.63 -6.24
C PHE A 84 -7.40 -6.01 -6.74
N THR A 85 -6.80 -7.08 -6.23
CA THR A 85 -7.06 -8.46 -6.66
C THR A 85 -7.45 -9.31 -5.46
N GLU A 86 -8.59 -9.97 -5.54
CA GLU A 86 -9.01 -10.94 -4.52
C GLU A 86 -8.50 -12.36 -4.85
N TYR A 87 -8.31 -13.17 -3.81
CA TYR A 87 -7.87 -14.55 -3.95
C TYR A 87 -8.69 -15.48 -3.05
N ALA A 88 -8.93 -16.71 -3.52
CA ALA A 88 -9.45 -17.78 -2.66
C ALA A 88 -8.39 -18.26 -1.65
N TYR A 89 -7.12 -18.22 -2.06
CA TYR A 89 -5.96 -18.57 -1.24
C TYR A 89 -4.76 -17.73 -1.67
N TYR A 90 -4.03 -17.17 -0.71
CA TYR A 90 -2.80 -16.42 -0.99
C TYR A 90 -1.77 -16.65 0.12
N GLU A 91 -0.64 -17.25 -0.26
CA GLU A 91 0.56 -17.33 0.58
C GLU A 91 1.65 -16.41 0.01
N SER A 92 1.88 -16.50 -1.30
CA SER A 92 2.88 -15.73 -2.03
C SER A 92 2.50 -15.54 -3.50
N GLU A 93 3.31 -14.79 -4.26
CA GLU A 93 3.15 -14.61 -5.72
C GLU A 93 3.19 -15.93 -6.51
N SER A 94 3.97 -16.91 -6.04
CA SER A 94 4.08 -18.22 -6.68
C SER A 94 3.10 -19.25 -6.11
N MET A 95 2.52 -18.97 -4.93
CA MET A 95 1.62 -19.88 -4.22
C MET A 95 0.32 -19.14 -3.86
N ASN A 96 -0.55 -19.00 -4.86
CA ASN A 96 -1.88 -18.41 -4.74
C ASN A 96 -2.88 -19.14 -5.65
N PHE A 97 -4.17 -18.95 -5.38
CA PHE A 97 -5.24 -19.58 -6.15
C PHE A 97 -6.51 -18.71 -6.19
N GLY A 98 -7.24 -18.79 -7.29
CA GLY A 98 -8.54 -18.15 -7.45
C GLY A 98 -8.47 -16.62 -7.56
N ALA A 99 -7.41 -16.10 -8.18
CA ALA A 99 -7.21 -14.68 -8.42
C ALA A 99 -8.36 -14.08 -9.24
N THR A 100 -8.91 -12.96 -8.81
CA THR A 100 -9.89 -12.17 -9.57
C THR A 100 -9.59 -10.69 -9.37
N LEU A 101 -9.36 -9.98 -10.47
CA LEU A 101 -9.17 -8.52 -10.42
C LEU A 101 -10.51 -7.87 -10.08
N ILE A 102 -10.55 -7.14 -8.96
CA ILE A 102 -11.72 -6.35 -8.58
C ILE A 102 -11.68 -5.01 -9.29
N LYS A 103 -10.56 -4.30 -9.17
CA LYS A 103 -10.39 -2.93 -9.66
C LYS A 103 -8.95 -2.63 -10.05
N GLU A 104 -8.81 -1.77 -11.05
CA GLU A 104 -7.58 -1.09 -11.43
C GLU A 104 -7.90 0.39 -11.59
N ILE A 105 -7.12 1.23 -10.92
CA ILE A 105 -7.29 2.68 -11.01
C ILE A 105 -6.65 3.19 -12.29
N THR A 106 -7.43 3.95 -13.05
CA THR A 106 -7.06 4.56 -14.33
C THR A 106 -7.44 6.04 -14.32
N GLU A 107 -6.91 6.80 -15.28
CA GLU A 107 -7.26 8.22 -15.45
C GLU A 107 -8.77 8.43 -15.62
N GLY A 108 -9.45 7.50 -16.30
CA GLY A 108 -10.89 7.58 -16.55
C GLY A 108 -11.78 7.26 -15.35
N ASN A 109 -11.27 6.52 -14.34
CA ASN A 109 -12.09 6.00 -13.23
C ASN A 109 -11.60 6.40 -11.83
N VAL A 110 -10.50 7.15 -11.72
CA VAL A 110 -9.89 7.53 -10.43
C VAL A 110 -10.86 8.26 -9.49
N PHE A 111 -11.91 8.89 -10.03
CA PHE A 111 -12.98 9.54 -9.26
C PHE A 111 -14.31 8.79 -9.26
N GLU A 112 -14.44 7.68 -9.98
CA GLU A 112 -15.69 6.95 -10.11
C GLU A 112 -16.03 6.15 -8.84
N TYR A 113 -15.00 5.64 -8.17
CA TYR A 113 -15.17 4.69 -7.06
C TYR A 113 -14.89 5.32 -5.70
N LYS A 114 -15.84 5.15 -4.78
CA LYS A 114 -15.68 5.54 -3.36
C LYS A 114 -15.22 4.40 -2.47
N LEU A 115 -15.76 3.21 -2.72
CA LEU A 115 -15.44 2.00 -1.99
C LEU A 115 -15.72 0.78 -2.85
N PHE A 116 -15.21 -0.36 -2.41
CA PHE A 116 -15.65 -1.66 -2.87
C PHE A 116 -15.56 -2.68 -1.74
N ARG A 117 -16.20 -3.83 -1.95
CA ARG A 117 -16.27 -4.91 -0.98
C ARG A 117 -15.97 -6.24 -1.64
N THR A 118 -15.26 -7.11 -0.93
CA THR A 118 -15.10 -8.52 -1.29
C THR A 118 -15.36 -9.42 -0.09
N PHE A 119 -15.85 -10.62 -0.35
CA PHE A 119 -16.04 -11.69 0.64
C PHE A 119 -14.95 -12.75 0.54
N ARG A 120 -13.94 -12.55 -0.30
CA ARG A 120 -12.80 -13.45 -0.38
C ARG A 120 -11.90 -13.27 0.85
N PRO A 121 -11.25 -14.35 1.30
CA PRO A 121 -10.41 -14.30 2.49
C PRO A 121 -9.12 -13.50 2.31
N PHE A 122 -8.72 -13.23 1.07
CA PHE A 122 -7.51 -12.47 0.75
C PHE A 122 -7.80 -11.36 -0.25
N LEU A 123 -7.33 -10.17 0.06
CA LEU A 123 -7.28 -9.04 -0.87
C LEU A 123 -5.83 -8.55 -0.98
N VAL A 124 -5.30 -8.56 -2.20
CA VAL A 124 -3.96 -8.05 -2.50
C VAL A 124 -4.10 -6.70 -3.20
N ILE A 125 -3.41 -5.70 -2.64
CA ILE A 125 -3.32 -4.35 -3.16
C ILE A 125 -1.90 -4.17 -3.66
N GLU A 126 -1.76 -3.97 -4.96
CA GLU A 126 -0.46 -3.78 -5.60
C GLU A 126 -0.35 -2.36 -6.11
N PHE A 127 0.81 -1.75 -5.86
CA PHE A 127 1.15 -0.44 -6.39
C PHE A 127 2.54 -0.49 -7.03
N GLU A 128 2.60 -0.30 -8.34
CA GLU A 128 3.86 -0.27 -9.09
C GLU A 128 3.91 0.98 -9.98
N LEU A 129 4.99 1.76 -9.86
CA LEU A 129 5.15 3.00 -10.61
C LEU A 129 6.63 3.31 -10.90
N ASP A 130 6.95 3.56 -12.16
CA ASP A 130 8.34 3.83 -12.60
C ASP A 130 8.78 5.29 -12.41
N GLN A 131 7.83 6.23 -12.51
CA GLN A 131 8.09 7.67 -12.47
C GLN A 131 6.89 8.44 -11.88
N LEU A 132 7.08 9.63 -11.35
CA LEU A 132 5.99 10.41 -10.74
C LEU A 132 5.22 11.26 -11.76
N GLU A 133 5.86 11.64 -12.84
CA GLU A 133 5.38 12.55 -13.87
C GLU A 133 4.26 11.93 -14.69
N GLY A 134 3.16 12.69 -14.88
CA GLY A 134 2.04 12.25 -15.73
C GLY A 134 1.30 11.01 -15.22
N ASN A 135 1.35 10.77 -13.90
CA ASN A 135 0.68 9.65 -13.24
C ASN A 135 -0.26 10.08 -12.09
N HIS A 136 -0.37 11.39 -11.84
CA HIS A 136 -1.13 11.97 -10.74
C HIS A 136 -2.15 12.99 -11.23
N VAL A 137 -3.33 12.98 -10.63
CA VAL A 137 -4.37 13.99 -10.79
C VAL A 137 -3.78 15.36 -10.50
N ARG A 138 -4.04 16.32 -11.39
CA ARG A 138 -3.72 17.74 -11.18
C ARG A 138 -4.99 18.55 -11.22
N VAL A 139 -5.22 19.39 -10.21
CA VAL A 139 -6.32 20.36 -10.24
C VAL A 139 -5.79 21.63 -10.90
N LEU A 140 -6.36 22.01 -12.06
CA LEU A 140 -6.11 23.34 -12.61
C LEU A 140 -6.75 24.37 -11.66
N ASN A 141 -5.96 25.35 -11.23
CA ASN A 141 -6.28 26.52 -10.39
C ASN A 141 -5.90 26.46 -8.91
N ASP A 142 -5.62 25.28 -8.35
CA ASP A 142 -5.01 25.11 -7.02
C ASP A 142 -3.98 23.99 -7.10
N LEU A 143 -2.73 24.37 -7.41
CA LEU A 143 -1.54 23.51 -7.55
C LEU A 143 -1.24 22.71 -6.28
N LEU A 144 -2.11 21.79 -5.90
CA LEU A 144 -1.86 20.86 -4.81
C LEU A 144 -0.99 19.73 -5.37
N ASP A 145 0.31 19.83 -5.08
CA ASP A 145 1.32 18.79 -5.36
C ASP A 145 1.10 17.58 -4.44
N VAL A 146 -0.01 16.87 -4.65
CA VAL A 146 -0.37 15.68 -3.89
C VAL A 146 -0.05 14.43 -4.70
N TYR A 147 0.70 13.53 -4.07
CA TYR A 147 1.18 12.30 -4.68
C TYR A 147 0.59 11.08 -3.97
N GLY A 148 0.39 10.02 -4.76
CA GLY A 148 0.05 8.69 -4.25
C GLY A 148 -1.38 8.58 -3.73
N PHE A 149 -1.54 7.85 -2.62
CA PHE A 149 -2.84 7.58 -2.03
C PHE A 149 -2.75 7.33 -0.51
N ASN A 150 -3.91 7.47 0.15
CA ASN A 150 -4.21 7.07 1.50
C ASN A 150 -5.63 6.47 1.50
N ILE A 151 -5.71 5.15 1.64
CA ILE A 151 -6.95 4.37 1.62
C ILE A 151 -7.16 3.70 2.97
N THR A 152 -8.42 3.54 3.35
CA THR A 152 -8.80 2.87 4.60
C THR A 152 -9.43 1.53 4.27
N TYR A 153 -9.13 0.49 5.06
CA TYR A 153 -9.80 -0.80 4.93
C TYR A 153 -10.46 -1.21 6.25
N GLN A 154 -11.50 -2.03 6.14
CA GLN A 154 -12.25 -2.58 7.26
C GLN A 154 -12.70 -4.01 6.96
N MET A 155 -12.49 -4.89 7.92
CA MET A 155 -13.05 -6.23 8.01
C MET A 155 -14.35 -6.14 8.82
N THR A 156 -15.49 -6.49 8.21
CA THR A 156 -16.79 -6.35 8.86
C THR A 156 -17.80 -7.35 8.31
N GLU A 157 -18.74 -7.75 9.16
CA GLU A 157 -19.96 -8.49 8.79
C GLU A 157 -21.11 -7.55 8.40
N ASP A 158 -21.04 -6.29 8.83
CA ASP A 158 -22.07 -5.28 8.63
C ASP A 158 -22.09 -4.75 7.19
N VAL A 159 -23.18 -4.07 6.86
CA VAL A 159 -23.26 -3.30 5.61
C VAL A 159 -22.32 -2.11 5.71
N PRO A 160 -21.40 -1.90 4.74
CA PRO A 160 -20.48 -0.76 4.78
C PRO A 160 -21.22 0.57 4.73
N ASN A 161 -20.74 1.58 5.46
CA ASN A 161 -21.34 2.91 5.41
C ASN A 161 -21.19 3.52 3.99
N PRO A 162 -22.30 3.80 3.28
CA PRO A 162 -22.25 4.36 1.93
C PRO A 162 -21.78 5.83 1.89
N ASP A 163 -21.80 6.53 3.03
CA ASP A 163 -21.38 7.94 3.15
C ASP A 163 -19.87 8.12 3.35
N SER A 164 -19.07 7.08 3.12
CA SER A 164 -17.61 7.21 3.14
C SER A 164 -17.14 8.29 2.15
N CYS A 165 -16.35 9.24 2.66
CA CYS A 165 -15.80 10.34 1.87
C CYS A 165 -14.82 9.82 0.81
N SER A 166 -14.86 10.41 -0.39
CA SER A 166 -13.84 10.28 -1.44
C SER A 166 -13.36 11.66 -1.89
N VAL A 167 -12.21 11.74 -2.55
CA VAL A 167 -11.60 13.01 -3.03
C VAL A 167 -12.58 13.90 -3.81
N GLN A 168 -13.54 13.30 -4.53
CA GLN A 168 -14.57 14.02 -5.28
C GLN A 168 -15.50 14.86 -4.39
N ARG A 169 -15.64 14.55 -3.09
CA ARG A 169 -16.54 15.25 -2.16
C ARG A 169 -15.87 15.80 -0.91
N CYS A 170 -14.55 15.65 -0.72
CA CYS A 170 -13.86 16.48 0.26
C CYS A 170 -13.99 17.93 -0.26
N SER A 171 -14.79 18.74 0.44
CA SER A 171 -14.82 20.19 0.28
C SER A 171 -13.39 20.67 0.13
N TYR A 172 -13.15 21.60 -0.80
CA TYR A 172 -11.85 22.22 -1.14
C TYR A 172 -11.03 22.77 0.06
N THR A 173 -11.50 22.59 1.30
CA THR A 173 -10.87 22.92 2.58
C THR A 173 -10.10 21.77 3.26
N GLY A 174 -9.93 20.61 2.62
CA GLY A 174 -8.77 19.73 2.91
C GLY A 174 -8.77 18.90 4.20
N ASN A 175 -9.91 18.57 4.80
CA ASN A 175 -9.96 17.73 6.00
C ASN A 175 -10.83 16.47 5.75
N CYS A 176 -10.22 15.40 5.25
CA CYS A 176 -10.86 14.08 5.21
C CYS A 176 -10.56 13.38 6.56
N PHE A 177 -11.24 13.78 7.64
CA PHE A 177 -11.20 13.06 8.92
C PHE A 177 -12.37 12.08 8.95
N MET A 178 -12.03 10.80 8.83
CA MET A 178 -12.87 9.72 9.31
C MET A 178 -12.85 9.84 10.84
N SER A 179 -13.93 10.32 11.46
CA SER A 179 -13.99 10.43 12.92
C SER A 179 -13.71 9.05 13.52
N GLY A 180 -12.85 9.01 14.55
CA GLY A 180 -12.58 7.78 15.31
C GLY A 180 -13.83 7.22 15.99
N ASP A 181 -14.90 8.01 16.01
CA ASP A 181 -16.16 7.74 16.67
C ASP A 181 -17.25 7.80 15.59
N TYR A 182 -17.81 6.64 15.23
CA TYR A 182 -18.96 6.51 14.33
C TYR A 182 -20.20 6.27 15.19
N GLU A 183 -20.75 7.34 15.77
CA GLU A 183 -22.19 7.39 16.06
C GLU A 183 -22.93 8.05 14.90
#